data_AF-A0A2S9K9X2-F1
#
_entry.id   AF-A0A2S9K9X2-F1
#
_cell.length_a   1.000
_cell.length_b   1.000
_cell.length_c   1.000
_cell.angle_alpha   90.00
_cell.angle_beta   90.00
_cell.angle_gamma   90.00
#
_symmetry.space_group_name_H-M   'P 1'
#
loop_
_entity.id
_entity.type
_entity.pdbx_description
1 polymer ?
#
loop_
_entity_poly.entity_id
_entity_poly.type
_entity_poly.pdbx_seq_one_letter_code
_entity_poly.pdbx_strand_id
1 'polypeptide(L)'
;MNQTAETRQPPSFDEPLANGLTPSEIFDAVVEEFETGHTAHSSFIAEAEELVVWQHEVRLARTGSTCRIAALEYHMPDDEEAEASAGAEVEWDEFDEDEEDDDGAHVIEYLVELEIGGVFVCARWEAWSSNFAEARHIKAAAHKTYIRMAALIGVKVGYELTTQPSRY
;
A
#
# COMPACT_ATOMS: atom_id res chain seq x y z
N MET A 1 -8.09 40.70 6.04
CA MET A 1 -8.84 39.73 6.88
C MET A 1 -8.38 38.35 6.44
N ASN A 2 -7.44 37.76 7.15
CA ASN A 2 -6.91 36.43 6.84
C ASN A 2 -7.81 35.41 7.54
N GLN A 3 -8.68 34.75 6.77
CA GLN A 3 -9.26 33.49 7.22
C GLN A 3 -8.12 32.47 7.23
N THR A 4 -7.73 32.08 8.43
CA THR A 4 -6.90 30.92 8.72
C THR A 4 -7.37 29.74 7.87
N ALA A 5 -6.43 29.09 7.17
CA ALA A 5 -6.65 27.79 6.58
C ALA A 5 -7.20 26.88 7.69
N GLU A 6 -8.51 26.64 7.67
CA GLU A 6 -9.13 25.64 8.50
C GLU A 6 -8.37 24.35 8.19
N THR A 7 -7.68 23.81 9.19
CA THR A 7 -7.28 22.40 9.21
C THR A 7 -8.55 21.61 9.01
N ARG A 8 -8.89 21.33 7.75
CA ARG A 8 -10.02 20.49 7.38
C ARG A 8 -9.77 19.18 8.10
N GLN A 9 -10.59 18.94 9.12
CA GLN A 9 -10.59 17.66 9.80
C GLN A 9 -10.83 16.60 8.72
N PRO A 10 -9.96 15.58 8.61
CA PRO A 10 -10.13 14.56 7.60
C PRO A 10 -11.51 13.92 7.78
N PRO A 11 -12.24 13.63 6.67
CA PRO A 11 -13.57 13.07 6.76
C PRO A 11 -13.51 11.70 7.46
N SER A 12 -14.57 11.37 8.22
CA SER A 12 -14.66 10.10 8.91
C SER A 12 -14.72 8.93 7.91
N PHE A 13 -14.22 7.75 8.31
CA PHE A 13 -14.31 6.52 7.50
C PHE A 13 -15.74 6.03 7.29
N ASP A 14 -16.69 6.50 8.12
CA ASP A 14 -18.11 6.15 8.03
C ASP A 14 -18.93 7.24 7.32
N GLU A 15 -18.32 8.36 6.96
CA GLU A 15 -18.99 9.40 6.20
C GLU A 15 -18.94 9.08 4.70
N PRO A 16 -20.10 9.08 4.01
CA PRO A 16 -20.13 8.93 2.57
C PRO A 16 -19.27 9.99 1.91
N LEU A 17 -18.32 9.55 1.08
CA LEU A 17 -17.57 10.45 0.22
C LEU A 17 -18.48 11.00 -0.87
N ALA A 18 -17.95 11.88 -1.73
CA ALA A 18 -18.73 12.53 -2.78
C ALA A 18 -19.44 11.58 -3.78
N ASN A 19 -19.12 10.28 -3.78
CA ASN A 19 -19.78 9.24 -4.56
C ASN A 19 -20.94 8.52 -3.81
N GLY A 20 -21.27 8.95 -2.58
CA GLY A 20 -22.29 8.32 -1.75
C GLY A 20 -21.87 7.01 -1.10
N LEU A 21 -20.64 6.55 -1.36
CA LEU A 21 -20.03 5.39 -0.73
C LEU A 21 -19.05 5.86 0.34
N THR A 22 -19.01 5.15 1.45
CA THR A 22 -17.96 5.31 2.46
C THR A 22 -16.63 4.76 1.92
N PRO A 23 -15.48 5.23 2.43
CA PRO A 23 -14.18 4.63 2.16
C PRO A 23 -14.16 3.10 2.32
N SER A 24 -14.86 2.58 3.34
CA SER A 24 -14.99 1.14 3.60
C SER A 24 -15.79 0.41 2.52
N GLU A 25 -16.92 0.98 2.06
CA GLU A 25 -17.68 0.39 0.95
C GLU A 25 -16.90 0.40 -0.37
N ILE A 26 -16.05 1.42 -0.59
CA ILE A 26 -15.15 1.45 -1.74
C ILE A 26 -14.13 0.31 -1.62
N PHE A 27 -13.53 0.13 -0.43
CA PHE A 27 -12.59 -0.94 -0.14
C PHE A 27 -13.19 -2.30 -0.48
N ASP A 28 -14.36 -2.62 0.09
CA ASP A 28 -15.05 -3.91 -0.12
C ASP A 28 -15.42 -4.15 -1.59
N ALA A 29 -15.68 -3.09 -2.36
CA ALA A 29 -16.07 -3.21 -3.77
C ALA A 29 -14.90 -3.48 -4.72
N VAL A 30 -13.69 -3.01 -4.39
CA VAL A 30 -12.55 -2.99 -5.33
C VAL A 30 -11.45 -3.98 -4.96
N VAL A 31 -11.28 -4.26 -3.66
CA VAL A 31 -10.24 -5.14 -3.15
C VAL A 31 -10.80 -6.56 -3.03
N GLU A 32 -10.24 -7.48 -3.81
CA GLU A 32 -10.49 -8.92 -3.68
C GLU A 32 -9.19 -9.59 -3.24
N GLU A 33 -9.28 -10.57 -2.33
CA GLU A 33 -8.20 -11.49 -1.94
C GLU A 33 -6.90 -10.78 -1.52
N PHE A 34 -6.70 -10.52 -0.22
CA PHE A 34 -5.51 -9.83 0.30
C PHE A 34 -5.19 -10.25 1.74
N GLU A 35 -4.03 -9.83 2.24
CA GLU A 35 -3.49 -10.24 3.53
C GLU A 35 -3.78 -9.21 4.64
N THR A 36 -3.55 -7.93 4.35
CA THR A 36 -3.94 -6.81 5.24
C THR A 36 -4.43 -5.61 4.41
N GLY A 37 -5.49 -4.94 4.87
CA GLY A 37 -6.08 -3.82 4.14
C GLY A 37 -7.00 -3.02 5.04
N HIS A 38 -6.84 -1.69 4.98
CA HIS A 38 -7.46 -0.76 5.93
C HIS A 38 -7.69 0.60 5.24
N THR A 39 -8.69 1.33 5.72
CA THR A 39 -8.85 2.75 5.42
C THR A 39 -7.91 3.55 6.35
N ALA A 40 -7.23 4.55 5.81
CA ALA A 40 -6.21 5.31 6.52
C ALA A 40 -6.31 6.81 6.24
N HIS A 41 -5.78 7.62 7.15
CA HIS A 41 -5.59 9.07 6.94
C HIS A 41 -4.18 9.42 6.45
N SER A 42 -3.31 8.42 6.31
CA SER A 42 -1.95 8.53 5.82
C SER A 42 -1.72 7.58 4.64
N SER A 43 -0.71 7.89 3.84
CA SER A 43 -0.32 7.11 2.67
C SER A 43 0.69 6.05 3.07
N PHE A 44 0.38 4.78 2.78
CA PHE A 44 1.31 3.67 3.04
C PHE A 44 2.55 3.77 2.14
N ILE A 45 2.36 4.22 0.90
CA ILE A 45 3.48 4.38 -0.05
C ILE A 45 4.43 5.49 0.42
N ALA A 46 3.88 6.59 0.95
CA ALA A 46 4.72 7.68 1.48
C ALA A 46 5.45 7.26 2.78
N GLU A 47 4.82 6.44 3.61
CA GLU A 47 5.45 5.89 4.82
C GLU A 47 6.59 4.91 4.47
N ALA A 48 6.52 4.23 3.33
CA ALA A 48 7.50 3.25 2.89
C ALA A 48 8.44 3.74 1.77
N GLU A 49 8.53 5.05 1.52
CA GLU A 49 9.22 5.65 0.36
C GLU A 49 10.66 5.14 0.16
N GLU A 50 11.38 4.86 1.24
CA GLU A 50 12.76 4.36 1.20
C GLU A 50 12.91 2.94 0.65
N LEU A 51 11.84 2.15 0.68
CA LEU A 51 11.81 0.74 0.24
C LEU A 51 11.17 0.55 -1.15
N VAL A 52 10.64 1.63 -1.74
CA VAL A 52 9.90 1.56 -3.01
C VAL A 52 10.87 1.33 -4.17
N VAL A 53 10.80 0.15 -4.77
CA VAL A 53 11.58 -0.20 -5.97
C VAL A 53 10.87 0.16 -7.27
N TRP A 54 9.53 0.22 -7.22
CA TRP A 54 8.71 0.55 -8.37
C TRP A 54 7.39 1.20 -7.93
N GLN A 55 6.93 2.21 -8.67
CA GLN A 55 5.65 2.86 -8.42
C GLN A 55 4.98 3.27 -9.74
N HIS A 56 3.66 3.19 -9.75
CA HIS A 56 2.82 3.79 -10.77
C HIS A 56 1.70 4.63 -10.14
N GLU A 57 1.31 5.71 -10.81
CA GLU A 57 0.33 6.67 -10.32
C GLU A 57 -0.59 7.14 -11.44
N VAL A 58 -1.88 7.21 -11.13
CA VAL A 58 -2.87 7.92 -11.93
C VAL A 58 -3.53 8.99 -11.06
N ARG A 59 -3.44 10.24 -11.52
CA ARG A 59 -4.10 11.38 -10.90
C ARG A 59 -5.25 11.87 -11.76
N LEU A 60 -6.39 12.09 -11.13
CA LEU A 60 -7.49 12.82 -11.74
C LEU A 60 -7.45 14.28 -11.30
N ALA A 61 -6.87 15.12 -12.16
CA ALA A 61 -6.68 16.54 -11.91
C ALA A 61 -7.95 17.30 -11.51
N ARG A 62 -9.13 16.80 -11.92
CA ARG A 62 -10.42 17.44 -11.65
C ARG A 62 -10.91 17.27 -10.21
N THR A 63 -10.78 16.08 -9.64
CA THR A 63 -11.25 15.78 -8.27
C THR A 63 -10.13 15.84 -7.26
N GLY A 64 -8.87 15.93 -7.72
CA GLY A 64 -7.70 15.76 -6.87
C GLY A 64 -7.52 14.32 -6.37
N SER A 65 -8.29 13.37 -6.89
CA SER A 65 -8.17 11.97 -6.50
C SER A 65 -6.95 11.34 -7.14
N THR A 66 -6.25 10.53 -6.36
CA THR A 66 -4.99 9.89 -6.76
C THR A 66 -5.10 8.41 -6.48
N CYS A 67 -4.73 7.57 -7.44
CA CYS A 67 -4.57 6.13 -7.21
C CYS A 67 -3.13 5.75 -7.52
N ARG A 68 -2.52 4.98 -6.62
CA ARG A 68 -1.13 4.54 -6.71
C ARG A 68 -1.02 3.04 -6.48
N ILE A 69 -0.02 2.45 -7.10
CA ILE A 69 0.49 1.12 -6.77
C ILE A 69 2.01 1.22 -6.64
N ALA A 70 2.58 0.58 -5.62
CA ALA A 70 4.01 0.45 -5.42
C ALA A 70 4.39 -1.00 -5.14
N ALA A 71 5.63 -1.35 -5.48
CA ALA A 71 6.29 -2.58 -5.04
C ALA A 71 7.48 -2.20 -4.14
N LEU A 72 7.63 -2.93 -3.06
CA LEU A 72 8.71 -2.81 -2.10
C LEU A 72 9.47 -4.13 -2.07
N GLU A 73 10.78 -4.06 -1.91
CA GLU A 73 11.63 -5.24 -1.72
C GLU A 73 12.49 -5.01 -0.48
N TYR A 74 12.47 -5.97 0.44
CA TYR A 74 13.30 -5.94 1.64
C TYR A 74 13.71 -7.36 2.05
N HIS A 75 14.81 -7.44 2.78
CA HIS A 75 15.29 -8.67 3.39
C HIS A 75 14.81 -8.71 4.84
N MET A 76 14.17 -9.82 5.21
CA MET A 76 13.92 -10.12 6.62
C MET A 76 15.14 -10.88 7.15
N PRO A 77 15.84 -10.37 8.18
CA PRO A 77 16.85 -11.16 8.85
C PRO A 77 16.17 -12.39 9.47
N ASP A 78 16.78 -13.57 9.36
CA ASP A 78 16.27 -14.74 10.05
C ASP A 78 16.36 -14.52 11.56
N ASP A 79 15.24 -14.70 12.25
CA ASP A 79 15.07 -14.45 13.69
C ASP A 79 15.83 -15.49 14.57
N GLU A 80 16.88 -16.14 14.07
CA GLU A 80 17.68 -17.12 14.81
C GLU A 80 18.89 -16.54 15.59
N GLU A 81 19.11 -15.22 15.58
CA GLU A 81 20.14 -14.58 16.43
C GLU A 81 19.60 -13.52 17.39
N ALA A 82 18.57 -13.86 18.19
CA ALA A 82 18.15 -13.03 19.33
C ALA A 82 18.42 -13.66 20.72
N GLU A 83 19.07 -14.83 20.78
CA GLU A 83 19.38 -15.53 22.04
C GLU A 83 20.86 -15.99 22.10
N ALA A 84 21.82 -15.11 21.77
CA ALA A 84 23.24 -15.38 22.00
C ALA A 84 24.05 -14.15 22.43
N SER A 85 23.64 -13.48 23.50
CA SER A 85 24.54 -12.56 24.20
C SER A 85 24.31 -12.59 25.72
N ALA A 86 24.71 -13.69 26.35
CA ALA A 86 25.03 -13.70 27.77
C ALA A 86 26.12 -14.75 28.11
N GLY A 87 27.34 -14.49 27.61
CA GLY A 87 28.58 -14.80 28.32
C GLY A 87 29.21 -16.18 28.12
N ALA A 88 30.36 -16.21 27.45
CA ALA A 88 31.56 -16.93 27.89
C ALA A 88 32.73 -16.59 26.96
N GLU A 89 33.82 -16.08 27.53
CA GLU A 89 35.12 -15.98 26.87
C GLU A 89 35.60 -17.39 26.46
N VAL A 90 35.86 -17.64 25.17
CA VAL A 90 36.62 -18.82 24.74
C VAL A 90 37.57 -18.46 23.59
N GLU A 91 38.75 -19.04 23.73
CA GLU A 91 40.01 -19.03 22.99
C GLU A 91 39.88 -19.25 21.47
N TRP A 92 40.70 -18.54 20.68
CA TRP A 92 40.74 -18.63 19.21
C TRP A 92 41.46 -19.92 18.79
N ASP A 93 40.72 -20.90 18.29
CA ASP A 93 41.25 -22.01 17.49
C ASP A 93 40.52 -22.06 16.14
N GLU A 94 41.31 -22.27 15.09
CA GLU A 94 40.93 -22.30 13.67
C GLU A 94 39.67 -23.16 13.40
N PHE A 95 38.66 -22.54 12.80
CA PHE A 95 37.60 -23.24 12.07
C PHE A 95 37.31 -22.45 10.79
N ASP A 96 37.81 -22.96 9.66
CA ASP A 96 37.22 -22.74 8.35
C ASP A 96 35.88 -23.50 8.36
N GLU A 97 34.78 -22.79 8.54
CA GLU A 97 33.46 -23.21 8.09
C GLU A 97 32.99 -22.13 7.12
N ASP A 98 32.81 -22.52 5.87
CA ASP A 98 32.21 -21.71 4.82
C ASP A 98 30.89 -21.12 5.38
N GLU A 99 30.88 -19.83 5.70
CA GLU A 99 29.65 -19.05 5.86
C GLU A 99 28.97 -19.08 4.48
N GLU A 100 28.14 -20.10 4.24
CA GLU A 100 27.09 -19.99 3.24
C GLU A 100 26.27 -18.77 3.68
N ASP A 101 26.44 -17.65 2.95
CA ASP A 101 25.59 -16.46 3.02
C ASP A 101 24.13 -16.95 3.01
N ASP A 102 23.55 -17.17 4.19
CA ASP A 102 22.11 -17.33 4.36
C ASP A 102 21.53 -15.92 4.22
N ASP A 103 21.52 -15.47 2.95
CA ASP A 103 20.92 -14.22 2.50
C ASP A 103 19.43 -14.32 2.84
N GLY A 104 19.09 -13.92 4.08
CA GLY A 104 17.79 -14.11 4.70
C GLY A 104 16.59 -13.80 3.80
N ALA A 105 15.43 -14.33 4.17
CA ALA A 105 14.24 -14.37 3.32
C ALA A 105 13.92 -13.02 2.63
N HIS A 106 14.07 -13.00 1.30
CA HIS A 106 13.65 -11.87 0.47
C HIS A 106 12.11 -11.81 0.40
N VAL A 107 11.55 -10.65 0.73
CA VAL A 107 10.12 -10.37 0.70
C VAL A 107 9.81 -9.31 -0.35
N ILE A 108 8.75 -9.54 -1.13
CA ILE A 108 8.19 -8.58 -2.08
C ILE A 108 6.81 -8.17 -1.57
N GLU A 109 6.62 -6.88 -1.31
CA GLU A 109 5.35 -6.31 -0.88
C GLU A 109 4.75 -5.44 -1.99
N TYR A 110 3.44 -5.55 -2.20
CA TYR A 110 2.69 -4.65 -3.07
C TYR A 110 1.73 -3.79 -2.26
N LEU A 111 1.83 -2.47 -2.44
CA LEU A 111 0.94 -1.50 -1.85
C LEU A 111 0.06 -0.88 -2.92
N VAL A 112 -1.26 -0.86 -2.70
CA VAL A 112 -2.20 -0.13 -3.55
C VAL A 112 -2.97 0.85 -2.68
N GLU A 113 -3.07 2.10 -3.12
CA GLU A 113 -3.85 3.10 -2.39
C GLU A 113 -4.63 4.02 -3.31
N LEU A 114 -5.76 4.49 -2.79
CA LEU A 114 -6.67 5.43 -3.45
C LEU A 114 -6.98 6.57 -2.49
N GLU A 115 -6.52 7.78 -2.84
CA GLU A 115 -6.82 9.01 -2.13
C GLU A 115 -8.10 9.66 -2.68
N ILE A 116 -9.09 9.87 -1.81
CA ILE A 116 -10.31 10.63 -2.12
C ILE A 116 -10.60 11.56 -0.96
N GLY A 117 -10.50 12.87 -1.19
CA GLY A 117 -10.89 13.88 -0.20
C GLY A 117 -10.04 13.86 1.08
N GLY A 118 -8.77 13.46 0.99
CA GLY A 118 -7.86 13.35 2.13
C GLY A 118 -7.99 12.06 2.95
N VAL A 119 -8.77 11.09 2.46
CA VAL A 119 -8.82 9.73 3.01
C VAL A 119 -8.21 8.77 2.01
N PHE A 120 -7.43 7.83 2.51
CA PHE A 120 -6.79 6.77 1.74
C PHE A 120 -7.54 5.46 1.95
N VAL A 121 -7.80 4.77 0.85
CA VAL A 121 -8.23 3.38 0.84
C VAL A 121 -7.01 2.55 0.45
N CYS A 122 -6.44 1.79 1.38
CA CYS A 122 -5.14 1.13 1.22
C CYS A 122 -5.26 -0.39 1.32
N ALA A 123 -4.54 -1.11 0.46
CA ALA A 123 -4.43 -2.56 0.50
C ALA A 123 -2.97 -3.00 0.32
N ARG A 124 -2.58 -4.03 1.08
CA ARG A 124 -1.23 -4.61 1.13
C ARG A 124 -1.28 -6.10 0.82
N TRP A 125 -0.29 -6.55 0.08
CA TRP A 125 -0.01 -7.97 -0.13
C TRP A 125 1.47 -8.25 0.07
N GLU A 126 1.80 -9.29 0.84
CA GLU A 126 3.18 -9.70 1.08
C GLU A 126 3.43 -11.08 0.49
N ALA A 127 4.50 -11.21 -0.29
CA ALA A 127 4.91 -12.47 -0.88
C ALA A 127 6.36 -12.77 -0.54
N TRP A 128 6.61 -13.99 -0.08
CA TRP A 128 7.95 -14.50 0.12
C TRP A 128 8.51 -14.90 -1.25
N SER A 129 9.69 -14.39 -1.59
CA SER A 129 10.33 -14.61 -2.90
C SER A 129 10.58 -16.08 -3.22
N SER A 130 10.71 -16.94 -2.20
CA SER A 130 10.89 -18.38 -2.31
C SER A 130 9.67 -19.10 -2.90
N ASN A 131 8.50 -18.45 -2.93
CA ASN A 131 7.27 -18.98 -3.51
C ASN A 131 6.84 -18.23 -4.77
N PHE A 132 7.39 -18.62 -5.93
CA PHE A 132 7.09 -18.00 -7.22
C PHE A 132 5.60 -18.01 -7.62
N ALA A 133 4.85 -19.04 -7.23
CA ALA A 133 3.43 -19.14 -7.58
C ALA A 133 2.60 -18.12 -6.82
N GLU A 134 2.87 -17.99 -5.52
CA GLU A 134 2.28 -16.99 -4.63
C GLU A 134 2.66 -15.57 -5.04
N ALA A 135 3.95 -15.30 -5.29
CA ALA A 135 4.42 -13.99 -5.74
C ALA A 135 3.72 -13.54 -7.04
N ARG A 136 3.47 -14.45 -7.99
CA ARG A 136 2.71 -14.15 -9.22
C ARG A 136 1.24 -13.88 -8.94
N HIS A 137 0.62 -14.66 -8.06
CA HIS A 137 -0.78 -14.49 -7.70
C HIS A 137 -1.00 -13.15 -6.99
N ILE A 138 -0.18 -12.84 -6.01
CA ILE A 138 -0.20 -11.57 -5.24
C ILE A 138 0.02 -10.37 -6.16
N LYS A 139 1.02 -10.43 -7.04
CA LYS A 139 1.23 -9.37 -8.04
C LYS A 139 -0.02 -9.14 -8.87
N ALA A 140 -0.67 -10.22 -9.33
CA ALA A 140 -1.89 -10.11 -10.12
C ALA A 140 -3.07 -9.52 -9.32
N ALA A 141 -3.23 -9.91 -8.06
CA ALA A 141 -4.25 -9.37 -7.15
C ALA A 141 -4.06 -7.86 -6.94
N ALA A 142 -2.84 -7.42 -6.62
CA ALA A 142 -2.51 -6.00 -6.44
C ALA A 142 -2.81 -5.17 -7.72
N HIS A 143 -2.39 -5.67 -8.89
CA HIS A 143 -2.66 -4.97 -10.15
C HIS A 143 -4.15 -4.92 -10.49
N LYS A 144 -4.90 -6.00 -10.21
CA LYS A 144 -6.36 -6.04 -10.40
C LYS A 144 -7.05 -5.01 -9.51
N THR A 145 -6.64 -4.90 -8.24
CA THR A 145 -7.15 -3.89 -7.31
C THR A 145 -6.83 -2.48 -7.79
N TYR A 146 -5.59 -2.22 -8.20
CA TYR A 146 -5.18 -0.92 -8.75
C TYR A 146 -6.06 -0.50 -9.95
N ILE A 147 -6.28 -1.41 -10.90
CA ILE A 147 -7.13 -1.14 -12.07
C ILE A 147 -8.56 -0.81 -11.65
N ARG A 148 -9.12 -1.52 -10.67
CA ARG A 148 -10.48 -1.29 -10.16
C ARG A 148 -10.61 0.05 -9.43
N MET A 149 -9.64 0.39 -8.58
CA MET A 149 -9.57 1.68 -7.90
C MET A 149 -9.45 2.83 -8.91
N ALA A 150 -8.58 2.70 -9.91
CA ALA A 150 -8.43 3.68 -10.98
C ALA A 150 -9.71 3.82 -11.82
N ALA A 151 -10.39 2.72 -12.13
CA ALA A 151 -11.67 2.74 -12.83
C ALA A 151 -12.77 3.43 -12.03
N LEU A 152 -12.81 3.25 -10.71
CA LEU A 152 -13.75 3.91 -9.81
C LEU A 152 -13.61 5.44 -9.86
N ILE A 153 -12.36 5.94 -9.92
CA ILE A 153 -12.09 7.37 -10.16
C ILE A 153 -12.67 7.81 -11.51
N GLY A 154 -12.45 7.04 -12.58
CA GLY A 154 -12.93 7.37 -13.93
C GLY A 154 -14.46 7.37 -14.07
N VAL A 155 -15.13 6.37 -13.51
CA VAL A 155 -16.61 6.25 -13.54
C VAL A 155 -17.29 7.41 -12.82
N LYS A 156 -16.70 7.89 -11.71
CA LYS A 156 -17.20 9.06 -10.96
C LYS A 156 -17.30 10.31 -11.83
N VAL A 157 -16.26 10.59 -12.63
CA VAL A 157 -16.27 11.74 -13.57
C VAL A 157 -17.40 11.63 -14.58
N GLY A 158 -17.62 10.42 -15.12
CA GLY A 158 -18.70 10.17 -16.07
C GLY A 158 -20.10 10.39 -15.47
N TYR A 159 -20.32 9.93 -14.24
CA TYR A 159 -21.61 10.11 -13.55
C TYR A 159 -21.87 11.57 -13.17
N GLU A 160 -20.87 12.26 -12.64
CA GLU A 160 -20.95 13.70 -12.34
C GLU A 160 -21.31 14.52 -13.58
N LEU A 161 -20.63 14.28 -14.71
CA LEU A 161 -20.91 14.97 -15.99
C LEU A 161 -22.34 14.78 -16.48
N THR A 162 -22.92 13.60 -16.28
CA THR A 162 -24.26 13.28 -16.77
C THR A 162 -25.37 13.83 -15.86
N THR A 163 -25.10 14.00 -14.57
CA THR A 163 -26.11 14.41 -13.57
C THR A 163 -26.18 15.91 -13.32
N GLN A 164 -25.08 16.66 -13.47
CA GLN A 164 -25.10 18.12 -13.33
C GLN A 164 -24.26 18.82 -14.42
N PRO A 165 -24.65 18.74 -15.71
CA PRO A 165 -23.83 19.24 -16.82
C PRO A 165 -23.46 20.73 -16.70
N SER A 166 -24.28 21.53 -16.02
CA SER A 166 -24.11 22.98 -15.89
C SER A 166 -23.21 23.44 -14.74
N ARG A 167 -22.81 22.53 -13.83
CA ARG A 167 -21.73 22.79 -12.87
C ARG A 167 -20.34 22.56 -13.48
N TYR A 168 -20.30 22.24 -14.77
CA TYR A 168 -19.14 21.75 -15.49
C TYR A 168 -18.90 22.52 -16.78
#